data_AF-A0A1X2GK81-F1
#
_entry.id   AF-A0A1X2GK81-F1
#
_cell.length_a   1.000
_cell.length_b   1.000
_cell.length_c   1.000
_cell.angle_alpha   90.00
_cell.angle_beta   90.00
_cell.angle_gamma   90.00
#
_symmetry.space_group_name_H-M   'P 1'
#
loop_
_entity.id
_entity.type
_entity.pdbx_description
1 polymer ?
#
loop_
_entity_poly.entity_id
_entity_poly.type
_entity_poly.pdbx_seq_one_letter_code
_entity_poly.pdbx_strand_id
1 'polypeptide(L)'
;MSRHWVRNKTTDALERNSSSHGVPARYDKLGTEFKKETARLYNTYYPIEIDKSMAFEDKVPHMIKWWQQAHEILLAQNLTRQDIVSMVGQVNIELRPGLDKVLARCCDTQVPFLVFSAGIGNIIEEILKRQSLLY
;
A
#
# COMPACT_ATOMS: atom_id res chain seq x y z
N MET A 1 6.74 -8.16 11.86
CA MET A 1 6.16 -8.76 10.64
C MET A 1 4.66 -8.89 10.84
N SER A 2 3.84 -8.28 9.98
CA SER A 2 2.39 -8.51 10.02
C SER A 2 2.11 -9.96 9.60
N ARG A 3 1.45 -10.74 10.46
CA ARG A 3 1.10 -12.15 10.22
C ARG A 3 -0.11 -12.33 9.31
N HIS A 4 -0.51 -11.29 8.58
CA HIS A 4 -1.75 -11.27 7.80
C HIS A 4 -1.42 -11.67 6.36
N TRP A 5 -1.43 -12.97 6.15
CA TRP A 5 -1.39 -13.58 4.82
C TRP A 5 -2.78 -13.51 4.21
N VAL A 6 -2.87 -13.09 2.97
CA VAL A 6 -4.09 -13.13 2.16
C VAL A 6 -3.97 -14.29 1.18
N ARG A 7 -5.10 -14.90 0.82
CA ARG A 7 -5.11 -16.01 -0.13
C ARG A 7 -5.17 -15.43 -1.54
N ASN A 8 -4.20 -15.80 -2.38
CA ASN A 8 -4.18 -15.41 -3.78
C ASN A 8 -5.37 -16.08 -4.50
N LYS A 9 -6.26 -15.29 -5.11
CA LYS A 9 -7.49 -15.80 -5.76
C LYS A 9 -7.22 -16.66 -7.01
N THR A 10 -6.01 -16.57 -7.57
CA THR A 10 -5.62 -17.28 -8.79
C THR A 10 -4.81 -18.54 -8.49
N THR A 11 -3.87 -18.47 -7.53
CA THR A 11 -2.94 -19.57 -7.22
C THR A 11 -3.28 -20.33 -5.94
N ASP A 12 -4.25 -19.84 -5.16
CA ASP A 12 -4.63 -20.34 -3.84
C ASP A 12 -3.51 -20.29 -2.77
N ALA A 13 -2.35 -19.73 -3.12
CA ALA A 13 -1.22 -19.59 -2.23
C ALA A 13 -1.44 -18.48 -1.20
N LEU A 14 -0.84 -18.62 -0.01
CA LEU A 14 -0.77 -17.55 0.96
C LEU A 14 0.29 -16.54 0.54
N GLU A 15 -0.13 -15.29 0.35
CA GLU A 15 0.76 -14.18 0.00
C GLU A 15 0.62 -13.02 0.99
N ARG A 16 1.60 -12.12 1.01
CA ARG A 16 1.50 -10.92 1.83
C ARG A 16 0.43 -10.01 1.25
N ASN A 17 -0.43 -9.48 2.13
CA ASN A 17 -1.36 -8.43 1.75
C ASN A 17 -0.61 -7.23 1.13
N SER A 18 -1.23 -6.58 0.15
CA SER A 18 -0.62 -5.46 -0.55
C SER A 18 -0.61 -4.21 0.32
N SER A 19 0.50 -3.47 0.34
CA SER A 19 0.52 -2.08 0.81
C SER A 19 -0.04 -1.16 -0.29
N SER A 20 -0.41 0.08 0.05
CA SER A 20 -0.83 1.08 -0.94
C SER A 20 0.20 1.30 -2.05
N HIS A 21 1.50 1.20 -1.77
CA HIS A 21 2.57 1.28 -2.76
C HIS A 21 2.75 -0.01 -3.57
N GLY A 22 2.29 -1.16 -3.06
CA GLY A 22 2.30 -2.44 -3.77
C GLY A 22 1.11 -2.63 -4.72
N VAL A 23 0.09 -1.79 -4.61
CA VAL A 23 -1.11 -1.83 -5.46
C VAL A 23 -0.80 -1.49 -6.92
N PRO A 24 -0.05 -0.41 -7.25
CA PRO A 24 0.35 -0.11 -8.62
C PRO A 24 1.04 -1.27 -9.35
N ALA A 25 1.92 -2.01 -8.67
CA ALA A 25 2.62 -3.15 -9.27
C ALA A 25 1.70 -4.31 -9.71
N ARG A 26 0.43 -4.30 -9.27
CA ARG A 26 -0.60 -5.28 -9.65
C ARG A 26 -1.61 -4.73 -10.66
N TYR A 27 -1.45 -3.48 -11.10
CA TYR A 27 -2.31 -2.88 -12.10
C TYR A 27 -1.91 -3.33 -13.50
N ASP A 28 -2.86 -3.83 -14.29
CA ASP A 28 -2.60 -4.39 -15.62
C ASP A 28 -2.05 -3.37 -16.61
N LYS A 29 -2.40 -2.09 -16.46
CA LYS A 29 -1.90 -1.00 -17.33
C LYS A 29 -0.41 -0.74 -17.12
N LEU A 30 0.15 -1.09 -15.96
CA LEU A 30 1.57 -0.86 -15.69
C LEU A 30 2.40 -2.02 -16.22
N GLY A 31 3.26 -1.69 -17.17
CA GLY A 31 4.09 -2.66 -17.88
C GLY A 31 5.14 -3.33 -17.01
N THR A 32 5.80 -4.33 -17.59
CA THR A 32 6.82 -5.15 -16.92
C THR A 32 7.98 -4.31 -16.38
N GLU A 33 8.37 -3.24 -17.07
CA GLU A 33 9.48 -2.37 -16.62
C GLU A 33 9.16 -1.65 -15.31
N PHE A 34 7.93 -1.15 -15.15
CA PHE A 34 7.47 -0.58 -13.87
C PHE A 34 7.55 -1.62 -12.74
N LYS A 35 7.10 -2.84 -13.00
CA LYS A 35 7.11 -3.96 -12.03
C LYS A 35 8.54 -4.36 -11.65
N LYS A 36 9.46 -4.41 -12.63
CA LYS A 36 10.89 -4.68 -12.39
C LYS A 36 11.52 -3.60 -11.53
N GLU A 37 11.28 -2.33 -11.84
CA GLU A 37 11.92 -1.24 -11.13
C GLU A 37 11.40 -1.11 -9.69
N THR A 38 10.09 -1.25 -9.49
CA THR A 38 9.52 -1.29 -8.14
C THR A 38 10.04 -2.48 -7.32
N ALA A 39 10.22 -3.66 -7.94
CA ALA A 39 10.85 -4.80 -7.30
C ALA A 39 12.33 -4.54 -6.97
N ARG A 40 13.09 -3.88 -7.87
CA ARG A 40 14.49 -3.49 -7.64
C ARG A 40 14.61 -2.58 -6.43
N LEU A 41 13.77 -1.54 -6.35
CA LEU A 41 13.73 -0.64 -5.20
C LEU A 41 13.41 -1.39 -3.90
N TYR A 42 12.36 -2.21 -3.91
CA TYR A 42 11.99 -3.01 -2.74
C TYR A 42 13.14 -3.92 -2.28
N ASN A 43 13.76 -4.67 -3.20
CA ASN A 43 14.87 -5.57 -2.87
C ASN A 43 16.13 -4.83 -2.39
N THR A 44 16.29 -3.56 -2.74
CA THR A 44 17.41 -2.73 -2.29
C THR A 44 17.17 -2.17 -0.88
N TYR A 45 16.00 -1.56 -0.65
CA TYR A 45 15.76 -0.76 0.55
C TYR A 45 15.02 -1.50 1.67
N TYR A 46 14.19 -2.50 1.35
CA TYR A 46 13.47 -3.26 2.37
C TYR A 46 14.41 -3.99 3.36
N PRO A 47 15.54 -4.62 2.92
CA PRO A 47 16.50 -5.18 3.86
C PRO A 47 17.06 -4.15 4.85
N ILE A 48 17.28 -2.92 4.40
CA ILE A 48 17.77 -1.79 5.21
C ILE A 48 16.69 -1.35 6.21
N GLU A 49 15.43 -1.22 5.76
CA GLU A 49 14.29 -0.85 6.61
C GLU A 49 14.19 -1.78 7.84
N ILE A 50 14.27 -3.09 7.61
CA ILE A 50 14.08 -4.11 8.64
C ILE A 50 15.35 -4.48 9.42
N ASP A 51 16.52 -3.91 9.06
CA ASP A 51 17.80 -4.26 9.66
C ASP A 51 17.84 -3.87 11.15
N LYS A 52 17.90 -4.86 12.05
CA LYS A 52 17.90 -4.58 13.50
C LYS A 52 19.25 -4.06 14.02
N SER A 53 20.31 -4.20 13.24
CA SER A 53 21.66 -3.79 13.62
C SER A 53 21.95 -2.31 13.31
N MET A 54 21.21 -1.74 12.36
CA MET A 54 21.38 -0.36 11.93
C MET A 54 20.56 0.61 12.78
N ALA A 55 21.17 1.75 13.17
CA ALA A 55 20.48 2.77 13.95
C ALA A 55 19.37 3.44 13.12
N PHE A 56 18.38 4.00 13.81
CA PHE A 56 17.27 4.69 13.14
C PHE A 56 17.76 5.84 12.26
N GLU A 57 18.66 6.66 12.78
CA GLU A 57 19.21 7.84 12.12
C GLU A 57 19.94 7.48 10.82
N ASP A 58 20.66 6.36 10.81
CA ASP A 58 21.36 5.86 9.62
C ASP A 58 20.40 5.36 8.55
N LYS A 59 19.23 4.85 8.93
CA LYS A 59 18.19 4.38 7.98
C LYS A 59 17.41 5.51 7.33
N VAL A 60 17.23 6.64 8.02
CA VAL A 60 16.37 7.74 7.55
C VAL A 60 16.74 8.21 6.13
N PRO A 61 18.02 8.48 5.80
CA PRO A 61 18.40 8.86 4.44
C PRO A 61 18.04 7.82 3.37
N HIS A 62 18.15 6.53 3.71
CA HIS A 62 17.77 5.45 2.79
C HIS A 62 16.27 5.40 2.55
N MET A 63 15.45 5.61 3.59
CA MET A 63 13.99 5.65 3.45
C MET A 63 13.54 6.87 2.64
N ILE A 64 14.13 8.05 2.87
CA ILE A 64 13.86 9.24 2.05
C ILE A 64 14.16 8.95 0.57
N LYS A 65 15.33 8.39 0.28
CA LYS A 65 15.74 8.05 -1.09
C LYS A 65 14.83 7.01 -1.73
N TRP A 66 14.40 6.01 -0.98
CA TRP A 66 13.46 5.00 -1.46
C TRP A 66 12.12 5.62 -1.84
N TRP A 67 11.53 6.45 -0.97
CA TRP A 67 10.23 7.08 -1.25
C TRP A 67 10.32 8.05 -2.43
N GLN A 68 11.41 8.83 -2.53
CA GLN A 68 11.67 9.70 -3.69
C GLN A 68 11.67 8.90 -5.00
N GLN A 69 12.50 7.86 -5.10
CA GLN A 69 12.60 7.04 -6.32
C GLN A 69 11.29 6.34 -6.64
N ALA A 70 10.60 5.79 -5.63
CA ALA A 70 9.31 5.11 -5.83
C ALA A 70 8.25 6.07 -6.38
N HIS A 71 8.21 7.32 -5.90
CA HIS A 71 7.27 8.33 -6.37
C HIS A 71 7.63 8.87 -7.75
N GLU A 72 8.91 9.06 -8.07
CA GLU A 72 9.36 9.45 -9.42
C GLU A 72 8.90 8.45 -10.50
N ILE A 73 9.07 7.15 -10.24
CA ILE A 73 8.65 6.10 -11.18
C ILE A 73 7.13 6.08 -11.35
N LEU A 74 6.37 6.30 -10.27
CA LEU A 74 4.91 6.40 -10.31
C LEU A 74 4.44 7.60 -11.13
N LEU A 75 5.05 8.78 -10.92
CA LEU A 75 4.72 9.99 -11.65
C LEU A 75 4.99 9.84 -13.15
N ALA A 76 6.06 9.13 -13.53
CA ALA A 76 6.37 8.85 -14.94
C ALA A 76 5.29 8.03 -15.67
N GLN A 77 4.38 7.35 -14.94
CA GLN A 77 3.30 6.58 -15.54
C GLN A 77 2.09 7.43 -15.96
N ASN A 78 2.04 8.73 -15.63
CA ASN A 78 0.95 9.65 -15.97
C ASN A 78 -0.45 9.12 -15.60
N LEU A 79 -0.59 8.62 -14.37
CA LEU A 79 -1.84 8.02 -13.89
C LEU A 79 -2.94 9.06 -13.68
N THR A 80 -4.14 8.71 -14.11
CA THR A 80 -5.36 9.48 -13.88
C THR A 80 -6.08 9.01 -12.61
N ARG A 81 -7.05 9.80 -12.11
CA ARG A 81 -7.93 9.34 -11.01
C ARG A 81 -8.69 8.06 -11.37
N GLN A 82 -9.09 7.90 -12.64
CA GLN A 82 -9.78 6.70 -13.10
C GLN A 82 -8.85 5.47 -13.07
N ASP A 83 -7.55 5.66 -13.32
CA ASP A 83 -6.57 4.59 -13.16
C ASP A 83 -6.48 4.13 -11.71
N ILE A 84 -6.59 5.04 -10.72
CA ILE A 84 -6.62 4.67 -9.29
C ILE A 84 -7.83 3.79 -8.97
N VAL A 85 -9.03 4.19 -9.40
CA VAL A 85 -10.28 3.41 -9.19
C VAL A 85 -10.15 2.01 -9.81
N SER A 86 -9.63 1.94 -11.04
CA SER A 86 -9.44 0.70 -11.78
C SER A 86 -8.40 -0.20 -11.10
N MET A 87 -7.28 0.38 -10.70
CA MET A 87 -6.17 -0.27 -10.02
C MET A 87 -6.61 -0.88 -8.68
N VAL A 88 -7.33 -0.14 -7.85
CA VAL A 88 -7.88 -0.67 -6.59
C VAL A 88 -8.90 -1.78 -6.86
N GLY A 89 -9.67 -1.69 -7.96
CA GLY A 89 -10.60 -2.72 -8.37
C GLY A 89 -9.96 -4.06 -8.79
N GLN A 90 -8.68 -4.06 -9.19
CA GLN A 90 -7.96 -5.26 -9.62
C GLN A 90 -7.24 -5.99 -8.47
N VAL A 91 -7.12 -5.35 -7.30
CA VAL A 91 -6.40 -5.92 -6.16
C VAL A 91 -7.35 -6.40 -5.07
N ASN A 92 -7.05 -7.57 -4.49
CA ASN A 92 -7.74 -8.06 -3.31
C ASN A 92 -7.00 -7.60 -2.05
N ILE A 93 -7.43 -6.47 -1.48
CA ILE A 93 -6.92 -6.00 -0.19
C ILE A 93 -7.87 -6.44 0.91
N GLU A 94 -7.32 -7.18 1.87
CA GLU A 94 -8.07 -7.60 3.06
C GLU A 94 -7.80 -6.63 4.21
N LEU A 95 -8.86 -6.12 4.82
CA LEU A 95 -8.75 -5.31 6.03
C LEU A 95 -8.80 -6.20 7.27
N ARG A 96 -8.22 -5.74 8.38
CA ARG A 96 -8.23 -6.54 9.62
C ARG A 96 -9.68 -6.74 10.09
N PRO A 97 -10.06 -7.97 10.50
CA PRO A 97 -11.40 -8.22 11.04
C PRO A 97 -11.75 -7.26 12.18
N GLY A 98 -12.95 -6.69 12.15
CA GLY A 98 -13.46 -5.76 13.17
C GLY A 98 -13.13 -4.29 12.92
N LEU A 99 -12.37 -3.94 11.87
CA LEU A 99 -12.14 -2.54 11.51
C LEU A 99 -13.46 -1.79 11.23
N ASP A 100 -14.39 -2.45 10.56
CA ASP A 100 -15.76 -1.98 10.33
C ASP A 100 -16.46 -1.57 11.64
N LYS A 101 -16.37 -2.40 12.67
CA LYS A 101 -16.96 -2.13 13.98
C LYS A 101 -16.29 -0.96 14.69
N VAL A 102 -14.97 -0.85 14.57
CA VAL A 102 -14.21 0.28 15.15
C VAL A 102 -14.63 1.60 14.50
N LEU A 103 -14.65 1.65 13.17
CA LEU A 103 -14.98 2.88 12.45
C LEU A 103 -16.45 3.27 12.64
N ALA A 104 -17.38 2.31 12.59
CA ALA A 104 -18.78 2.55 12.90
C ALA A 104 -18.95 3.11 14.32
N ARG A 105 -18.27 2.51 15.32
CA ARG A 105 -18.33 3.00 16.70
C ARG A 105 -17.78 4.41 16.85
N CYS A 106 -16.66 4.72 16.18
CA CYS A 106 -16.11 6.08 16.17
C CYS A 106 -17.10 7.08 15.55
N CYS A 107 -17.72 6.73 14.43
CA CYS A 107 -18.75 7.54 13.79
C CYS A 107 -19.96 7.78 14.72
N ASP A 108 -20.52 6.70 15.29
CA ASP A 108 -21.70 6.76 16.18
C ASP A 108 -21.45 7.57 17.46
N THR A 109 -20.21 7.56 17.95
CA THR A 109 -19.80 8.28 19.17
C THR A 109 -19.14 9.63 18.87
N GLN A 110 -19.14 10.06 17.61
CA GLN A 110 -18.53 11.33 17.16
C GLN A 110 -17.06 11.47 17.57
N VAL A 111 -16.33 10.35 17.62
CA VAL A 111 -14.88 10.32 17.87
C VAL A 111 -14.15 10.46 16.53
N PRO A 112 -13.32 11.51 16.33
CA PRO A 112 -12.54 11.64 15.10
C PRO A 112 -11.55 10.49 14.93
N PHE A 113 -11.51 9.91 13.73
CA PHE A 113 -10.58 8.84 13.39
C PHE A 113 -9.61 9.30 12.29
N LEU A 114 -8.33 9.45 12.63
CA LEU A 114 -7.29 9.86 11.69
C LEU A 114 -6.51 8.65 11.18
N VAL A 115 -6.58 8.42 9.86
CA VAL A 115 -5.68 7.47 9.18
C VAL A 115 -4.39 8.19 8.83
N PHE A 116 -3.37 8.09 9.70
CA PHE A 116 -2.05 8.65 9.43
C PHE A 116 -1.14 7.60 8.80
N SER A 117 -0.78 7.79 7.52
CA SER A 117 -0.09 6.78 6.72
C SER A 117 1.06 7.37 5.91
N ALA A 118 2.19 6.68 5.87
CA ALA A 118 3.30 6.94 4.94
C ALA A 118 3.04 6.35 3.52
N GLY A 119 1.84 5.81 3.30
CA GLY A 119 1.36 5.22 2.05
C GLY A 119 0.93 6.25 1.00
N ILE A 120 0.18 5.77 -0.01
CA ILE A 120 -0.39 6.61 -1.07
C ILE A 120 -1.84 6.94 -0.68
N GLY A 121 -2.09 8.19 -0.28
CA GLY A 121 -3.38 8.64 0.26
C GLY A 121 -4.56 8.32 -0.67
N ASN A 122 -4.47 8.66 -1.95
CA ASN A 122 -5.58 8.42 -2.90
C ASN A 122 -5.92 6.94 -3.07
N ILE A 123 -4.95 6.04 -2.96
CA ILE A 123 -5.18 4.60 -3.01
C ILE A 123 -5.86 4.14 -1.72
N ILE A 124 -5.41 4.62 -0.56
CA ILE A 124 -6.01 4.30 0.74
C ILE A 124 -7.47 4.76 0.80
N GLU A 125 -7.75 5.99 0.37
CA GLU A 125 -9.08 6.58 0.32
C GLU A 125 -10.02 5.72 -0.55
N GLU A 126 -9.57 5.35 -1.76
CA GLU A 126 -10.37 4.53 -2.67
C GLU A 126 -10.60 3.11 -2.12
N ILE A 127 -9.62 2.52 -1.42
CA ILE A 127 -9.80 1.23 -0.72
C ILE A 127 -10.89 1.35 0.34
N LEU A 128 -10.83 2.36 1.22
CA LEU A 128 -11.81 2.57 2.27
C LEU A 128 -13.20 2.83 1.70
N LYS A 129 -13.28 3.66 0.66
CA LYS A 129 -14.52 3.96 -0.06
C LYS A 129 -15.17 2.71 -0.64
N ARG A 130 -14.42 1.86 -1.35
CA ARG A 130 -14.94 0.61 -1.93
C ARG A 130 -15.41 -0.39 -0.88
N GLN A 131 -14.82 -0.36 0.31
CA GLN A 131 -15.22 -1.21 1.44
C GLN A 131 -16.38 -0.60 2.25
N SER A 132 -16.89 0.57 1.85
CA SER A 132 -17.90 1.34 2.61
C SER A 132 -17.45 1.70 4.04
N LEU A 133 -16.16 2.02 4.19
CA LEU A 133 -15.51 2.34 5.46
C LEU A 133 -14.98 3.78 5.54
N LEU A 134 -15.34 4.61 4.57
CA LEU A 134 -15.05 6.03 4.58
C LEU A 134 -16.32 6.77 5.04
N TYR A 135 -16.27 7.34 6.25
CA TYR A 135 -17.37 8.04 6.93
C TYR A 135 -17.22 9.56 6.82
#